data_AF-A0A7X0SB54-F1
#
_entry.id   AF-A0A7X0SB54-F1
#
_cell.length_a   1.000
_cell.length_b   1.000
_cell.length_c   1.000
_cell.angle_alpha   90.00
_cell.angle_beta   90.00
_cell.angle_gamma   90.00
#
_symmetry.space_group_name_H-M   'P 1'
#
loop_
_entity.id
_entity.type
_entity.pdbx_description
1 polymer ?
#
loop_
_entity_poly.entity_id
_entity_poly.type
_entity_poly.pdbx_seq_one_letter_code
_entity_poly.pdbx_strand_id
1 'polypeptide(L)'
;MDNINYEPIKRKIEAWIWYGENEPKKNKDEFRKKHDLDCILTNGNLHADTIFSLWRSLRFALVRINGYKKLTIYGKVEKEAGFLKQLCKHEVMMDLLPGDNSIVQNLVKLFDFGQTQANVMILPEGQRKLNTLRNMEPYHDYMPYFLSECFDGGTFSDAFKKVLLSEWIMQQKLDMFFERKICKGNIKDLAQTGDIKKGVPDCLDTLLINYIKILEKRQLAFDEMELFIQ
;
A
#
# COMPACT_ATOMS: atom_id res chain seq x y z
N MET A 1 -11.04 7.27 27.72
CA MET A 1 -10.65 6.29 26.69
C MET A 1 -11.07 6.90 25.39
N ASP A 2 -10.12 7.34 24.59
CA ASP A 2 -10.43 7.89 23.27
C ASP A 2 -11.03 6.77 22.43
N ASN A 3 -12.26 6.97 21.97
CA ASN A 3 -12.96 6.01 21.14
C ASN A 3 -12.29 6.03 19.77
N ILE A 4 -11.42 5.06 19.48
CA ILE A 4 -10.72 5.00 18.20
C ILE A 4 -11.73 4.95 17.05
N ASN A 5 -11.51 5.76 16.02
CA ASN A 5 -12.37 5.78 14.85
C ASN A 5 -11.89 4.72 13.83
N TYR A 6 -12.55 3.56 13.79
CA TYR A 6 -12.22 2.50 12.84
C TYR A 6 -12.71 2.75 11.40
N GLU A 7 -13.42 3.85 11.14
CA GLU A 7 -14.06 4.11 9.85
C GLU A 7 -13.11 4.00 8.64
N PRO A 8 -11.86 4.51 8.68
CA PRO A 8 -10.93 4.34 7.55
C PRO A 8 -10.66 2.87 7.21
N ILE A 9 -10.54 2.01 8.22
CA ILE A 9 -10.32 0.57 8.04
C ILE A 9 -11.60 -0.09 7.52
N LYS A 10 -12.73 0.19 8.16
CA LYS A 10 -14.03 -0.40 7.83
C LYS A 10 -14.43 -0.08 6.38
N ARG A 11 -14.39 1.18 5.99
CA ARG A 11 -14.68 1.63 4.61
C ARG A 11 -13.84 0.89 3.57
N LYS A 12 -12.55 0.70 3.84
CA LYS A 12 -11.66 -0.01 2.90
C LYS A 12 -11.97 -1.50 2.82
N ILE A 13 -12.28 -2.13 3.95
CA ILE A 13 -12.70 -3.54 3.99
C ILE A 13 -14.00 -3.74 3.21
N GLU A 14 -14.99 -2.88 3.41
CA GLU A 14 -16.26 -2.91 2.67
C GLU A 14 -16.04 -2.74 1.17
N ALA A 15 -15.16 -1.81 0.77
CA ALA A 15 -14.78 -1.63 -0.63
C ALA A 15 -14.13 -2.89 -1.24
N TRP A 16 -13.24 -3.58 -0.51
CA TRP A 16 -12.64 -4.84 -0.97
C TRP A 16 -13.67 -5.96 -1.13
N ILE A 17 -14.59 -6.10 -0.16
CA ILE A 17 -15.68 -7.08 -0.21
C ILE A 17 -16.54 -6.80 -1.45
N TRP A 18 -16.99 -5.55 -1.62
CA TRP A 18 -17.83 -5.16 -2.75
C TRP A 18 -17.12 -5.42 -4.09
N TYR A 19 -15.86 -5.02 -4.22
CA TYR A 19 -15.10 -5.23 -5.46
C TYR A 19 -15.03 -6.72 -5.81
N GLY A 20 -14.70 -7.58 -4.84
CA GLY A 20 -14.59 -9.03 -5.04
C GLY A 20 -15.92 -9.70 -5.41
N GLU A 21 -17.05 -9.18 -4.93
CA GLU A 21 -18.39 -9.70 -5.26
C GLU A 21 -18.92 -9.23 -6.62
N ASN A 22 -18.47 -8.07 -7.08
CA ASN A 22 -18.99 -7.42 -8.28
C ASN A 22 -18.05 -7.48 -9.49
N GLU A 23 -16.79 -7.94 -9.32
CA GLU A 23 -15.84 -8.05 -10.43
C GLU A 23 -16.40 -8.98 -11.54
N PRO A 24 -16.54 -8.48 -12.78
CA PRO A 24 -17.11 -9.27 -13.85
C PRO A 24 -16.07 -10.25 -14.42
N LYS A 25 -16.54 -11.36 -14.97
CA LYS A 25 -15.68 -12.34 -15.67
C LYS A 25 -15.08 -11.78 -16.97
N LYS A 26 -15.75 -10.81 -17.61
CA LYS A 26 -15.35 -10.13 -18.84
C LYS A 26 -15.30 -8.62 -18.60
N ASN A 27 -14.56 -7.87 -19.41
CA ASN A 27 -14.42 -6.41 -19.29
C ASN A 27 -13.85 -5.96 -17.94
N LYS A 28 -12.92 -6.74 -17.37
CA LYS A 28 -12.27 -6.45 -16.10
C LYS A 28 -11.59 -5.09 -16.07
N ASP A 29 -10.99 -4.67 -17.18
CA ASP A 29 -10.32 -3.38 -17.28
C ASP A 29 -11.31 -2.22 -17.17
N GLU A 30 -12.44 -2.27 -17.88
CA GLU A 30 -13.49 -1.24 -17.74
C GLU A 30 -14.10 -1.20 -16.34
N PHE A 31 -14.23 -2.36 -15.70
CA PHE A 31 -14.65 -2.44 -14.30
C PHE A 31 -13.60 -1.79 -13.38
N ARG A 32 -12.32 -2.15 -13.54
CA ARG A 32 -11.22 -1.61 -12.75
C ARG A 32 -11.12 -0.09 -12.86
N LYS A 33 -11.21 0.47 -14.09
CA LYS A 33 -11.20 1.93 -14.31
C LYS A 33 -12.24 2.68 -13.47
N LYS A 34 -13.41 2.09 -13.26
CA LYS A 34 -14.57 2.72 -12.62
C LYS A 34 -14.68 2.43 -11.13
N HIS A 35 -14.03 1.37 -10.65
CA HIS A 35 -14.30 0.81 -9.32
C HIS A 35 -13.04 0.54 -8.49
N ASP A 36 -11.87 0.44 -9.11
CA ASP A 36 -10.62 0.33 -8.36
C ASP A 36 -10.16 1.71 -7.91
N LEU A 37 -9.84 1.84 -6.61
CA LEU A 37 -9.62 3.14 -5.99
C LEU A 37 -8.38 3.84 -6.58
N ASP A 38 -7.32 3.10 -6.86
CA ASP A 38 -6.11 3.64 -7.47
C ASP A 38 -6.38 4.23 -8.88
N CYS A 39 -7.23 3.56 -9.66
CA CYS A 39 -7.68 4.01 -10.96
C CYS A 39 -8.60 5.22 -10.84
N ILE A 40 -9.58 5.21 -9.92
CA ILE A 40 -10.49 6.35 -9.70
C ILE A 40 -9.71 7.61 -9.35
N LEU A 41 -8.75 7.51 -8.42
CA LEU A 41 -7.88 8.61 -8.00
C LEU A 41 -6.96 9.13 -9.11
N THR A 42 -6.90 8.43 -10.25
CA THR A 42 -6.08 8.77 -11.41
C THR A 42 -6.91 8.84 -12.70
N ASN A 43 -8.19 9.19 -12.59
CA ASN A 43 -9.11 9.38 -13.73
C ASN A 43 -9.24 8.15 -14.63
N GLY A 44 -9.28 6.96 -14.04
CA GLY A 44 -9.41 5.67 -14.72
C GLY A 44 -8.10 5.16 -15.33
N ASN A 45 -6.93 5.57 -14.82
CA ASN A 45 -5.66 5.10 -15.36
C ASN A 45 -5.35 3.65 -14.94
N LEU A 46 -5.36 2.73 -15.91
CA LEU A 46 -5.06 1.31 -15.67
C LEU A 46 -3.60 1.03 -15.26
N HIS A 47 -2.70 2.00 -15.41
CA HIS A 47 -1.32 1.92 -14.93
C HIS A 47 -1.17 2.37 -13.47
N ALA A 48 -2.25 2.82 -12.83
CA ALA A 48 -2.25 3.11 -11.42
C ALA A 48 -1.97 1.84 -10.60
N ASP A 49 -1.25 2.04 -9.51
CA ASP A 49 -0.98 1.04 -8.49
C ASP A 49 -0.73 1.73 -7.15
N THR A 50 -0.91 0.99 -6.05
CA THR A 50 -0.61 1.51 -4.71
C THR A 50 0.85 1.33 -4.35
N ILE A 51 1.48 2.35 -3.74
CA ILE A 51 2.86 2.20 -3.24
C ILE A 51 2.90 1.31 -2.00
N PHE A 52 1.91 1.40 -1.10
CA PHE A 52 1.78 0.52 0.05
C PHE A 52 0.48 -0.28 0.01
N SER A 53 0.61 -1.60 0.18
CA SER A 53 -0.52 -2.50 0.34
C SER A 53 -1.14 -2.35 1.73
N LEU A 54 -2.38 -1.83 1.77
CA LEU A 54 -3.17 -1.74 3.00
C LEU A 54 -3.55 -3.13 3.53
N TRP A 55 -3.81 -4.09 2.64
CA TRP A 55 -4.12 -5.47 3.04
C TRP A 55 -2.94 -6.13 3.76
N ARG A 56 -1.72 -6.03 3.21
CA ARG A 56 -0.52 -6.59 3.86
C ARG A 56 -0.30 -5.95 5.24
N SER A 57 -0.47 -4.63 5.33
CA SER A 57 -0.31 -3.89 6.59
C SER A 57 -1.33 -4.34 7.65
N LEU A 58 -2.61 -4.48 7.26
CA LEU A 58 -3.67 -5.01 8.12
C LEU A 58 -3.39 -6.46 8.54
N ARG A 59 -2.99 -7.33 7.60
CA ARG A 59 -2.65 -8.72 7.88
C ARG A 59 -1.50 -8.83 8.88
N PHE A 60 -0.44 -8.04 8.73
CA PHE A 60 0.67 -8.02 9.69
C PHE A 60 0.21 -7.58 11.07
N ALA A 61 -0.62 -6.53 11.17
CA ALA A 61 -1.17 -6.09 12.44
C ALA A 61 -2.00 -7.18 13.12
N LEU A 62 -2.94 -7.78 12.39
CA LEU A 62 -3.79 -8.85 12.89
C LEU A 62 -2.97 -10.03 13.40
N VAL A 63 -1.97 -10.49 12.64
CA VAL A 63 -1.13 -11.63 13.02
C VAL A 63 -0.23 -11.29 14.21
N ARG A 64 0.35 -10.08 14.26
CA ARG A 64 1.23 -9.67 15.36
C ARG A 64 0.47 -9.52 16.68
N ILE A 65 -0.75 -8.98 16.64
CA ILE A 65 -1.58 -8.75 17.84
C ILE A 65 -2.19 -10.06 18.34
N ASN A 66 -2.70 -10.90 17.44
CA ASN A 66 -3.58 -12.01 17.82
C ASN A 66 -2.94 -13.40 17.64
N GLY A 67 -1.92 -13.51 16.79
CA GLY A 67 -1.42 -14.79 16.30
C GLY A 67 -2.39 -15.52 15.38
N TYR A 68 -1.88 -16.41 14.53
CA TYR A 68 -2.71 -17.17 13.57
C TYR A 68 -3.80 -18.01 14.26
N LYS A 69 -3.51 -18.58 15.44
CA LYS A 69 -4.44 -19.46 16.15
C LYS A 69 -5.77 -18.74 16.46
N LYS A 70 -5.73 -17.51 16.98
CA LYS A 70 -6.95 -16.72 17.26
C LYS A 70 -7.67 -16.35 15.95
N LEU A 71 -6.93 -15.90 14.93
CA LEU A 71 -7.53 -15.46 13.67
C LEU A 71 -8.32 -16.56 12.94
N THR A 72 -7.86 -17.82 13.01
CA THR A 72 -8.54 -18.95 12.35
C THR A 72 -9.99 -19.19 12.82
N ILE A 73 -10.35 -18.71 14.02
CA ILE A 73 -11.73 -18.77 14.54
C ILE A 73 -12.69 -17.96 13.65
N TYR A 74 -12.20 -16.87 13.06
CA TYR A 74 -12.98 -15.95 12.22
C TYR A 74 -12.83 -16.27 10.72
N GLY A 75 -12.09 -17.33 10.37
CA GLY A 75 -11.83 -17.77 9.01
C GLY A 75 -10.35 -17.82 8.66
N LYS A 76 -10.04 -18.29 7.45
CA LYS A 76 -8.67 -18.31 6.93
C LYS A 76 -8.29 -16.91 6.46
N VAL A 77 -7.25 -16.33 7.03
CA VAL A 77 -6.73 -15.00 6.66
C VAL A 77 -6.34 -14.97 5.18
N GLU A 78 -5.92 -16.10 4.62
CA GLU A 78 -5.58 -16.27 3.20
C GLU A 78 -6.81 -16.32 2.28
N LYS A 79 -8.02 -16.50 2.84
CA LYS A 79 -9.30 -16.50 2.10
C LYS A 79 -10.05 -15.20 2.39
N GLU A 80 -9.59 -14.15 1.72
CA GLU A 80 -9.87 -12.74 2.02
C GLU A 80 -11.36 -12.44 2.21
N ALA A 81 -12.24 -12.80 1.27
CA ALA A 81 -13.64 -12.35 1.32
C ALA A 81 -14.42 -12.80 2.57
N GLY A 82 -14.29 -14.06 2.99
CA GLY A 82 -15.03 -14.57 4.15
C GLY A 82 -14.50 -14.02 5.47
N PHE A 83 -13.18 -13.92 5.60
CA PHE A 83 -12.52 -13.36 6.76
C PHE A 83 -12.80 -11.86 6.90
N LEU A 84 -12.69 -11.09 5.81
CA LEU A 84 -12.99 -9.66 5.77
C LEU A 84 -14.43 -9.37 6.19
N LYS A 85 -15.40 -10.19 5.76
CA LYS A 85 -16.81 -10.06 6.20
C LYS A 85 -16.98 -10.23 7.71
N GLN A 86 -16.24 -11.16 8.34
CA GLN A 86 -16.27 -11.30 9.80
C GLN A 86 -15.58 -10.14 10.48
N LEU A 87 -14.40 -9.74 10.00
CA LEU A 87 -13.64 -8.61 10.55
C LEU A 87 -14.42 -7.28 10.48
N CYS A 88 -15.30 -7.11 9.49
CA CYS A 88 -16.12 -5.91 9.33
C CYS A 88 -17.22 -5.76 10.41
N LYS A 89 -17.51 -6.81 11.18
CA LYS A 89 -18.44 -6.75 12.31
C LYS A 89 -17.81 -5.98 13.46
N HIS A 90 -18.57 -5.08 14.09
CA HIS A 90 -18.04 -4.14 15.08
C HIS A 90 -17.37 -4.86 16.27
N GLU A 91 -18.03 -5.87 16.82
CA GLU A 91 -17.54 -6.66 17.94
C GLU A 91 -16.26 -7.44 17.61
N VAL A 92 -16.13 -7.94 16.38
CA VAL A 92 -14.95 -8.66 15.91
C VAL A 92 -13.79 -7.69 15.67
N MET A 93 -14.07 -6.53 15.09
CA MET A 93 -13.07 -5.49 14.88
C MET A 93 -12.48 -5.01 16.20
N MET A 94 -13.30 -4.74 17.20
CA MET A 94 -12.84 -4.33 18.53
C MET A 94 -12.01 -5.41 19.24
N ASP A 95 -12.36 -6.69 19.07
CA ASP A 95 -11.61 -7.81 19.67
C ASP A 95 -10.26 -8.07 18.98
N LEU A 96 -10.20 -7.91 17.65
CA LEU A 96 -8.98 -8.20 16.88
C LEU A 96 -8.06 -6.99 16.69
N LEU A 97 -8.59 -5.78 16.82
CA LEU A 97 -7.87 -4.52 16.67
C LEU A 97 -8.20 -3.60 17.86
N PRO A 98 -7.69 -3.88 19.07
CA PRO A 98 -8.02 -3.10 20.27
C PRO A 98 -7.51 -1.65 20.14
N GLY A 99 -8.37 -0.67 20.45
CA GLY A 99 -8.12 0.75 20.15
C GLY A 99 -7.04 1.44 20.99
N ASP A 100 -6.67 0.86 22.12
CA ASP A 100 -5.57 1.29 22.98
C ASP A 100 -4.19 0.81 22.49
N ASN A 101 -4.15 -0.05 21.46
CA ASN A 101 -2.92 -0.56 20.88
C ASN A 101 -2.33 0.43 19.85
N SER A 102 -1.04 0.77 20.00
CA SER A 102 -0.32 1.70 19.13
C SER A 102 -0.31 1.29 17.66
N ILE A 103 -0.17 -0.01 17.38
CA ILE A 103 -0.20 -0.57 16.01
C ILE A 103 -1.55 -0.26 15.37
N VAL A 104 -2.64 -0.38 16.14
CA VAL A 104 -4.00 -0.14 15.63
C VAL A 104 -4.21 1.34 15.34
N GLN A 105 -3.74 2.24 16.22
CA GLN A 105 -3.81 3.68 16.00
C GLN A 105 -3.03 4.10 14.74
N ASN A 106 -1.82 3.57 14.58
CA ASN A 106 -1.01 3.79 13.37
C ASN A 106 -1.69 3.18 12.14
N LEU A 107 -2.32 2.02 12.25
CA LEU A 107 -3.03 1.38 11.15
C LEU A 107 -4.23 2.22 10.67
N VAL A 108 -5.01 2.80 11.60
CA VAL A 108 -6.11 3.71 11.25
C VAL A 108 -5.59 4.91 10.46
N LYS A 109 -4.50 5.54 10.94
CA LYS A 109 -3.87 6.67 10.25
C LYS A 109 -3.32 6.27 8.87
N LEU A 110 -2.69 5.11 8.76
CA LEU A 110 -2.22 4.57 7.48
C LEU A 110 -3.37 4.32 6.51
N PHE A 111 -4.51 3.81 6.97
CA PHE A 111 -5.68 3.58 6.11
C PHE A 111 -6.31 4.87 5.63
N ASP A 112 -6.25 5.94 6.42
CA ASP A 112 -6.75 7.25 6.01
C ASP A 112 -5.92 7.80 4.83
N PHE A 113 -4.60 7.92 5.01
CA PHE A 113 -3.69 8.32 3.92
C PHE A 113 -3.66 7.32 2.77
N GLY A 114 -3.72 6.02 3.06
CA GLY A 114 -3.59 4.94 2.10
C GLY A 114 -4.72 4.86 1.07
N GLN A 115 -5.82 5.57 1.32
CA GLN A 115 -6.97 5.69 0.43
C GLN A 115 -6.98 6.99 -0.38
N THR A 116 -5.87 7.76 -0.38
CA THR A 116 -5.71 9.01 -1.13
C THR A 116 -4.73 8.86 -2.29
N GLN A 117 -4.61 9.89 -3.13
CA GLN A 117 -3.61 9.95 -4.22
C GLN A 117 -2.18 9.83 -3.69
N ALA A 118 -1.92 10.20 -2.43
CA ALA A 118 -0.61 10.02 -1.81
C ALA A 118 -0.13 8.56 -1.83
N ASN A 119 -1.03 7.58 -1.82
CA ASN A 119 -0.66 6.17 -1.89
C ASN A 119 -0.65 5.61 -3.32
N VAL A 120 -0.91 6.42 -4.35
CA VAL A 120 -0.99 5.96 -5.74
C VAL A 120 0.25 6.40 -6.52
N MET A 121 0.75 5.51 -7.37
CA MET A 121 1.74 5.81 -8.42
C MET A 121 1.22 5.32 -9.77
N ILE A 122 1.67 5.95 -10.84
CA ILE A 122 1.41 5.51 -12.21
C ILE A 122 2.67 4.80 -12.70
N LEU A 123 2.55 3.51 -13.02
CA LEU A 123 3.63 2.75 -13.64
C LEU A 123 3.97 3.27 -15.04
N PRO A 124 5.20 3.02 -15.54
CA PRO A 124 5.56 3.37 -16.91
C PRO A 124 4.60 2.78 -17.95
N GLU A 125 4.44 3.48 -19.06
CA GLU A 125 3.55 3.07 -20.15
C GLU A 125 3.95 1.68 -20.69
N GLY A 126 2.96 0.84 -20.96
CA GLY A 126 3.18 -0.56 -21.35
C GLY A 126 3.73 -1.49 -20.25
N GLN A 127 3.96 -0.99 -19.02
CA GLN A 127 4.57 -1.76 -17.93
C GLN A 127 3.59 -2.17 -16.81
N ARG A 128 2.27 -2.17 -17.07
CA ARG A 128 1.24 -2.59 -16.09
C ARG A 128 1.50 -3.97 -15.45
N LYS A 129 2.23 -4.86 -16.15
CA LYS A 129 2.67 -6.16 -15.62
C LYS A 129 3.44 -6.03 -14.29
N LEU A 130 4.07 -4.89 -14.01
CA LEU A 130 4.78 -4.68 -12.75
C LEU A 130 3.85 -4.78 -11.53
N ASN A 131 2.55 -4.42 -11.64
CA ASN A 131 1.57 -4.60 -10.54
C ASN A 131 1.57 -6.03 -10.03
N THR A 132 1.58 -7.00 -10.95
CA THR A 132 1.59 -8.42 -10.59
C THR A 132 2.98 -8.85 -10.12
N LEU A 133 4.03 -8.46 -10.84
CA LEU A 133 5.38 -8.95 -10.58
C LEU A 133 5.93 -8.48 -9.22
N ARG A 134 5.67 -7.24 -8.82
CA ARG A 134 6.15 -6.71 -7.53
C ARG A 134 5.42 -7.29 -6.31
N ASN A 135 4.24 -7.86 -6.51
CA ASN A 135 3.48 -8.54 -5.45
C ASN A 135 4.04 -9.96 -5.16
N MET A 136 4.71 -10.55 -6.14
CA MET A 136 5.30 -11.90 -6.03
C MET A 136 6.56 -11.92 -5.16
N GLU A 137 6.95 -13.14 -4.75
CA GLU A 137 8.27 -13.39 -4.17
C GLU A 137 9.37 -13.00 -5.17
N PRO A 138 10.46 -12.36 -4.72
CA PRO A 138 10.80 -12.00 -3.33
C PRO A 138 10.36 -10.59 -2.89
N TYR A 139 9.63 -9.87 -3.74
CA TYR A 139 9.38 -8.42 -3.57
C TYR A 139 8.25 -8.09 -2.60
N HIS A 140 7.16 -8.87 -2.63
CA HIS A 140 6.07 -8.77 -1.67
C HIS A 140 5.47 -7.35 -1.49
N ASP A 141 5.38 -6.59 -2.58
CA ASP A 141 4.98 -5.18 -2.67
C ASP A 141 5.86 -4.20 -1.88
N TYR A 142 7.01 -4.64 -1.36
CA TYR A 142 7.88 -3.78 -0.57
C TYR A 142 8.60 -2.76 -1.45
N MET A 143 8.18 -1.50 -1.36
CA MET A 143 8.67 -0.42 -2.24
C MET A 143 10.18 -0.23 -2.24
N PRO A 144 10.90 -0.27 -1.09
CA PRO A 144 12.36 -0.19 -1.11
C PRO A 144 13.01 -1.28 -1.97
N TYR A 145 12.55 -2.52 -1.88
CA TYR A 145 13.05 -3.60 -2.71
C TYR A 145 12.69 -3.35 -4.19
N PHE A 146 11.42 -3.07 -4.47
CA PHE A 146 10.95 -2.78 -5.83
C PHE A 146 11.78 -1.67 -6.50
N LEU A 147 11.95 -0.52 -5.84
CA LEU A 147 12.74 0.61 -6.35
C LEU A 147 14.20 0.22 -6.58
N SER A 148 14.80 -0.60 -5.72
CA SER A 148 16.18 -1.05 -5.87
C SER A 148 16.39 -1.92 -7.13
N GLU A 149 15.33 -2.61 -7.55
CA GLU A 149 15.30 -3.48 -8.73
C GLU A 149 14.90 -2.72 -10.01
N CYS A 150 14.46 -1.47 -9.91
CA CYS A 150 14.26 -0.59 -11.06
C CYS A 150 15.58 0.00 -11.60
N PHE A 151 16.64 0.08 -10.78
CA PHE A 151 17.96 0.55 -11.21
C PHE A 151 18.70 -0.50 -12.06
N ASP A 152 19.72 -0.06 -12.80
CA ASP A 152 20.55 -0.90 -13.67
C ASP A 152 20.98 -2.22 -13.02
N GLY A 153 20.82 -3.31 -13.78
CA GLY A 153 21.10 -4.67 -13.34
C GLY A 153 20.04 -5.29 -12.42
N GLY A 154 18.96 -4.56 -12.10
CA GLY A 154 17.81 -5.08 -11.36
C GLY A 154 16.75 -5.72 -12.26
N THR A 155 15.87 -6.51 -11.65
CA THR A 155 14.83 -7.28 -12.36
C THR A 155 13.83 -6.40 -13.13
N PHE A 156 13.63 -5.17 -12.69
CA PHE A 156 12.68 -4.23 -13.29
C PHE A 156 13.34 -3.12 -14.12
N SER A 157 14.67 -3.14 -14.28
CA SER A 157 15.39 -2.09 -15.03
C SER A 157 14.90 -1.93 -16.46
N ASP A 158 14.52 -3.04 -17.09
CA ASP A 158 14.02 -3.07 -18.47
C ASP A 158 12.73 -2.27 -18.68
N ALA A 159 11.93 -2.10 -17.62
CA ALA A 159 10.72 -1.29 -17.66
C ALA A 159 11.01 0.20 -17.86
N PHE A 160 12.25 0.63 -17.58
CA PHE A 160 12.71 2.02 -17.62
C PHE A 160 13.73 2.28 -18.74
N LYS A 161 13.85 1.40 -19.73
CA LYS A 161 14.72 1.63 -20.91
C LYS A 161 14.26 2.80 -21.80
N LYS A 162 12.96 3.13 -21.76
CA LYS A 162 12.34 4.17 -22.60
C LYS A 162 12.03 5.47 -21.84
N VAL A 163 12.18 5.48 -20.52
CA VAL A 163 11.87 6.61 -19.64
C VAL A 163 12.97 6.68 -18.60
N LEU A 164 13.55 7.87 -18.39
CA LEU A 164 14.57 8.03 -17.35
C LEU A 164 13.97 7.73 -15.98
N LEU A 165 14.51 6.72 -15.27
CA LEU A 165 14.02 6.30 -13.96
C LEU A 165 13.91 7.46 -12.97
N SER A 166 14.90 8.36 -12.96
CA SER A 166 14.90 9.54 -12.09
C SER A 166 13.75 10.50 -12.41
N GLU A 167 13.41 10.69 -13.68
CA GLU A 167 12.27 11.52 -14.08
C GLU A 167 10.97 10.89 -13.64
N TRP A 168 10.81 9.57 -13.84
CA TRP A 168 9.63 8.86 -13.36
C TRP A 168 9.50 8.94 -11.84
N ILE A 169 10.59 8.74 -11.09
CA ILE A 169 10.60 8.89 -9.62
C ILE A 169 10.14 10.30 -9.21
N MET A 170 10.65 11.35 -9.86
CA MET A 170 10.27 12.73 -9.54
C MET A 170 8.80 13.04 -9.92
N GLN A 171 8.37 12.61 -11.11
CA GLN A 171 6.98 12.80 -11.57
C GLN A 171 5.99 12.12 -10.65
N GLN A 172 6.30 10.89 -10.22
CA GLN A 172 5.47 10.13 -9.30
C GLN A 172 5.70 10.52 -7.84
N LYS A 173 6.50 11.55 -7.54
CA LYS A 173 6.82 12.03 -6.18
C LYS A 173 7.38 10.94 -5.28
N LEU A 174 8.24 10.06 -5.79
CA LEU A 174 8.82 8.91 -5.07
C LEU A 174 10.20 9.23 -4.47
N ASP A 175 10.68 10.46 -4.61
CA ASP A 175 11.99 10.91 -4.13
C ASP A 175 12.13 10.83 -2.59
N MET A 176 11.03 10.90 -1.82
CA MET A 176 11.12 10.73 -0.37
C MET A 176 11.47 9.31 0.08
N PHE A 177 11.48 8.32 -0.82
CA PHE A 177 12.06 7.00 -0.53
C PHE A 177 13.60 7.03 -0.49
N PHE A 178 14.24 8.17 -0.77
CA PHE A 178 15.68 8.33 -0.77
C PHE A 178 16.14 9.27 0.35
N GLU A 179 17.29 9.02 0.96
CA GLU A 179 17.88 9.88 2.00
C GLU A 179 18.53 11.14 1.43
N ARG A 180 18.97 11.09 0.17
CA ARG A 180 19.66 12.19 -0.54
C ARG A 180 19.25 12.16 -2.01
N LYS A 181 20.21 12.21 -2.93
CA LYS A 181 19.97 12.05 -4.38
C LYS A 181 19.33 10.69 -4.68
N ILE A 182 18.56 10.65 -5.76
CA ILE A 182 17.97 9.42 -6.31
C ILE A 182 19.09 8.51 -6.81
N CYS A 183 19.41 7.48 -6.04
CA CYS A 183 20.26 6.37 -6.47
C CYS A 183 20.03 5.15 -5.59
N LYS A 184 20.34 3.95 -6.10
CA LYS A 184 20.09 2.67 -5.44
C LYS A 184 20.60 2.60 -3.99
N GLY A 185 21.80 3.13 -3.72
CA GLY A 185 22.41 3.13 -2.39
C GLY A 185 21.79 4.10 -1.37
N ASN A 186 20.90 4.99 -1.79
CA ASN A 186 20.24 5.97 -0.91
C ASN A 186 18.79 5.58 -0.57
N ILE A 187 18.32 4.40 -1.02
CA ILE A 187 16.96 3.93 -0.73
C ILE A 187 16.82 3.68 0.78
N LYS A 188 15.75 4.22 1.36
CA LYS A 188 15.43 4.07 2.78
C LYS A 188 14.97 2.65 3.08
N ASP A 189 15.56 2.06 4.11
CA ASP A 189 15.03 0.85 4.74
C ASP A 189 13.87 1.23 5.67
N LEU A 190 12.65 1.19 5.13
CA LEU A 190 11.45 1.54 5.88
C LEU A 190 11.11 0.51 6.97
N ALA A 191 11.63 -0.71 6.88
CA ALA A 191 11.38 -1.79 7.83
C ALA A 191 12.44 -1.85 8.94
N GLN A 192 13.55 -1.12 8.79
CA GLN A 192 14.69 -1.08 9.70
C GLN A 192 15.26 -2.47 9.99
N THR A 193 15.38 -3.30 8.96
CA THR A 193 15.97 -4.64 9.04
C THR A 193 17.48 -4.65 8.75
N GLY A 194 18.02 -3.52 8.28
CA GLY A 194 19.38 -3.41 7.74
C GLY A 194 19.50 -3.90 6.29
N ASP A 195 18.41 -4.36 5.68
CA ASP A 195 18.37 -4.88 4.32
C ASP A 195 17.08 -4.44 3.62
N ILE A 196 17.19 -3.54 2.64
CA ILE A 196 16.06 -3.03 1.87
C ILE A 196 15.30 -4.10 1.07
N LYS A 197 15.82 -5.33 1.00
CA LYS A 197 15.13 -6.48 0.41
C LYS A 197 14.22 -7.21 1.40
N LYS A 198 14.32 -6.91 2.69
CA LYS A 198 13.52 -7.53 3.76
C LYS A 198 12.46 -6.56 4.26
N GLY A 199 11.26 -6.69 3.70
CA GLY A 199 10.10 -5.85 4.04
C GLY A 199 9.31 -6.30 5.29
N VAL A 200 9.74 -7.35 5.98
CA VAL A 200 9.09 -7.83 7.21
C VAL A 200 9.85 -7.27 8.41
N PRO A 201 9.28 -6.32 9.17
CA PRO A 201 9.95 -5.68 10.28
C PRO A 201 9.86 -6.52 11.55
N ASP A 202 10.84 -6.38 12.44
CA ASP A 202 10.74 -6.89 13.82
C ASP A 202 9.72 -6.05 14.62
N CYS A 203 9.75 -4.73 14.43
CA CYS A 203 8.81 -3.78 15.02
C CYS A 203 7.84 -3.26 13.95
N LEU A 204 6.58 -3.72 13.97
CA LEU A 204 5.57 -3.29 12.99
C LEU A 204 5.24 -1.80 13.11
N ASP A 205 5.25 -1.23 14.32
CA ASP A 205 5.00 0.21 14.54
C ASP A 205 5.98 1.07 13.75
N THR A 206 7.27 0.71 13.74
CA THR A 206 8.29 1.42 12.97
C THR A 206 7.95 1.45 11.48
N LEU A 207 7.54 0.31 10.90
CA LEU A 207 7.17 0.25 9.50
C LEU A 207 5.94 1.11 9.19
N LEU A 208 4.89 1.03 10.01
CA LEU A 208 3.67 1.81 9.81
C LEU A 208 3.94 3.31 9.92
N ILE A 209 4.72 3.74 10.92
CA ILE A 209 5.14 5.14 11.09
C ILE A 209 5.92 5.61 9.87
N ASN A 210 6.83 4.80 9.35
CA ASN A 210 7.60 5.14 8.15
C ASN A 210 6.72 5.24 6.90
N TYR A 211 5.75 4.32 6.73
CA TYR A 211 4.77 4.40 5.64
C TYR A 211 3.94 5.69 5.73
N ILE A 212 3.41 6.00 6.91
CA ILE A 212 2.64 7.23 7.17
C ILE A 212 3.47 8.47 6.82
N LYS A 213 4.73 8.55 7.28
CA LYS A 213 5.63 9.68 6.96
C LYS A 213 5.87 9.84 5.46
N ILE A 214 5.95 8.75 4.71
CA ILE A 214 6.09 8.80 3.25
C ILE A 214 4.80 9.35 2.63
N LEU A 215 3.63 8.84 3.04
CA LEU A 215 2.35 9.30 2.51
C LEU A 215 2.05 10.76 2.87
N GLU A 216 2.36 11.20 4.09
CA GLU A 216 2.23 12.60 4.51
C GLU A 216 3.07 13.53 3.62
N LYS A 217 4.33 13.17 3.37
CA LYS A 217 5.21 13.95 2.47
C LYS A 217 4.69 13.97 1.02
N ARG A 218 4.14 12.86 0.55
CA ARG A 218 3.56 12.77 -0.79
C ARG A 218 2.31 13.63 -0.91
N GLN A 219 1.43 13.61 0.09
CA GLN A 219 0.23 14.44 0.12
C GLN A 219 0.60 15.92 0.00
N LEU A 220 1.52 16.41 0.83
CA LEU A 220 2.00 17.80 0.76
C LEU A 220 2.55 18.15 -0.64
N ALA A 221 3.30 17.24 -1.25
CA ALA A 221 3.86 17.45 -2.59
C ALA A 221 2.81 17.50 -3.71
N PHE A 222 1.63 16.90 -3.51
CA PHE A 222 0.49 17.02 -4.42
C PHE A 222 -0.31 18.29 -4.15
N ASP A 223 -0.57 18.62 -2.89
CA ASP A 223 -1.30 19.83 -2.48
C ASP A 223 -0.59 21.12 -2.94
N GLU A 224 0.74 21.18 -2.81
CA GLU A 224 1.55 22.31 -3.30
C GLU A 224 1.39 22.50 -4.80
N MET A 225 1.28 21.42 -5.58
CA MET A 225 1.18 21.49 -7.04
C MET A 225 -0.19 22.03 -7.48
N GLU A 226 -1.27 21.71 -6.76
CA GLU A 226 -2.60 22.26 -7.05
C GLU A 226 -2.69 23.77 -6.80
N LEU A 227 -1.96 24.28 -5.80
CA LEU A 227 -1.88 25.70 -5.49
C LEU A 227 -1.12 26.52 -6.55
N PHE A 228 -0.20 25.91 -7.32
CA PHE A 228 0.52 26.59 -8.41
C PHE A 228 -0.26 26.62 -9.74
N ILE A 229 -1.38 25.91 -9.83
CA ILE A 229 -2.20 25.80 -11.06
C ILE A 229 -3.48 26.67 -10.95
N GLN A 230 -3.78 27.23 -9.78
CA GLN A 230 -4.87 28.19 -9.53
C GLN A 230 -4.38 29.64 -9.66
#